data_AF-A0AAW3ZLL2-F1
#
_entry.id   AF-A0AAW3ZLL2-F1
#
_cell.length_a   1.000
_cell.length_b   1.000
_cell.length_c   1.000
_cell.angle_alpha   90.00
_cell.angle_beta   90.00
_cell.angle_gamma   90.00
#
_symmetry.space_group_name_H-M   'P 1'
#
loop_
_entity.id
_entity.type
_entity.pdbx_description
1 polymer ?
#
loop_
_entity_poly.entity_id
_entity_poly.type
_entity_poly.pdbx_seq_one_letter_code
_entity_poly.pdbx_strand_id
1 'polypeptide(L)' 'MGSFSLWHWLVVLLVVVLLFGTKKLRNVGGDLGAAIRSFKKGLAENEGDDKSAEQSKLDSPTKQNDGQASSAQKSRQD' A
#
# COMPACT_ATOMS: atom_id res chain seq x y z
N MET A 1 -7.07 -21.21 -32.44
CA MET A 1 -7.13 -19.76 -32.16
C MET A 1 -7.10 -19.55 -30.66
N GLY A 2 -5.92 -19.72 -30.03
CA GLY A 2 -5.71 -19.66 -28.57
C GLY A 2 -5.23 -18.29 -28.09
N SER A 3 -5.71 -17.23 -28.75
CA SER A 3 -5.24 -15.85 -28.64
C SER A 3 -5.50 -15.18 -27.29
N PHE A 4 -6.20 -15.85 -26.36
CA PHE A 4 -6.46 -15.38 -25.00
C PHE A 4 -5.78 -16.26 -23.93
N SER A 5 -4.68 -16.93 -24.30
CA SER A 5 -3.86 -17.68 -23.35
C SER A 5 -3.38 -16.76 -22.23
N LEU A 6 -3.32 -17.28 -20.99
CA LEU A 6 -2.82 -16.58 -19.80
C LEU A 6 -1.49 -15.83 -20.05
N TRP A 7 -0.69 -16.36 -20.96
CA TRP A 7 0.57 -15.76 -21.41
C TRP A 7 0.42 -14.36 -22.03
N HIS A 8 -0.66 -14.10 -22.77
CA HIS A 8 -0.93 -12.78 -23.34
C HIS A 8 -1.21 -11.75 -22.24
N TRP A 9 -2.02 -12.12 -21.24
CA TRP A 9 -2.29 -11.26 -20.10
C TRP A 9 -1.03 -10.91 -19.31
N LEU A 10 -0.10 -11.85 -19.16
CA LEU A 10 1.19 -11.61 -18.51
C LEU A 10 2.01 -10.52 -19.23
N VAL A 11 2.07 -10.60 -20.56
CA VAL A 11 2.80 -9.64 -21.42
C VAL A 11 2.11 -8.27 -21.39
N VAL A 12 0.77 -8.22 -21.45
CA VAL A 12 0.02 -6.97 -21.38
C VAL A 12 0.25 -6.28 -20.03
N LEU A 13 0.22 -7.03 -18.92
CA LEU A 13 0.44 -6.49 -17.58
C LEU A 13 1.85 -5.89 -17.46
N LEU A 14 2.87 -6.57 -18.00
CA LEU A 14 4.24 -6.06 -18.06
C LEU A 14 4.31 -4.71 -18.78
N VAL A 15 3.69 -4.61 -19.96
CA VAL A 15 3.68 -3.37 -20.76
C VAL A 15 2.98 -2.24 -20.02
N VAL A 16 1.84 -2.50 -19.38
CA VAL A 16 1.13 -1.49 -18.57
C VAL A 16 2.00 -0.99 -17.41
N VAL A 17 2.70 -1.89 -16.70
CA VAL A 17 3.61 -1.50 -15.61
C VAL A 17 4.75 -0.62 -16.12
N LEU A 18 5.28 -0.90 -17.31
CA LEU A 18 6.34 -0.11 -17.94
C LEU A 18 5.84 1.26 -18.41
N LEU A 19 4.64 1.36 -18.96
CA LEU A 19 4.04 2.63 -19.41
C LEU A 19 3.69 3.55 -18.25
N PHE A 20 3.07 3.01 -17.21
CA PHE A 20 2.68 3.79 -16.03
C PHE A 20 3.85 4.00 -15.05
N GLY A 21 4.87 3.15 -15.12
CA GLY A 21 5.97 3.09 -14.18
C GLY A 21 5.57 2.51 -12.82
N THR A 22 6.52 1.85 -12.14
CA THR A 22 6.28 1.23 -10.83
C THR A 22 5.93 2.23 -9.73
N LYS A 23 6.31 3.51 -9.89
CA LYS A 23 6.09 4.58 -8.90
C LYS A 23 4.62 5.02 -8.81
N LYS A 24 3.94 5.18 -9.95
CA LYS A 24 2.49 5.48 -10.00
C LYS A 24 1.67 4.27 -9.57
N LEU A 25 2.06 3.08 -10.03
CA LEU A 25 1.37 1.84 -9.70
C LEU A 25 1.50 1.49 -8.21
N ARG A 26 2.62 1.79 -7.55
CA ARG A 26 2.76 1.59 -6.09
C ARG A 26 1.91 2.55 -5.28
N ASN A 27 1.83 3.81 -5.69
CA ASN A 27 1.06 4.81 -4.96
C ASN A 27 -0.45 4.52 -5.04
N VAL A 28 -0.96 4.26 -6.24
CA VAL A 28 -2.40 3.95 -6.45
C VAL A 28 -2.73 2.49 -6.07
N GLY A 29 -1.80 1.57 -6.32
CA GLY A 29 -1.97 0.15 -6.01
C GLY A 29 -1.91 -0.17 -4.52
N GLY A 30 -1.25 0.66 -3.70
CA GLY A 30 -1.30 0.54 -2.24
C GLY A 30 -2.70 0.77 -1.70
N ASP A 31 -3.34 1.87 -2.11
CA ASP A 31 -4.72 2.22 -1.71
C ASP A 31 -5.74 1.20 -2.22
N LEU A 32 -5.61 0.82 -3.50
CA LEU A 32 -6.50 -0.17 -4.12
C LEU A 32 -6.30 -1.57 -3.53
N GLY A 33 -5.05 -1.93 -3.24
CA GLY A 33 -4.69 -3.20 -2.61
C GLY A 33 -5.19 -3.31 -1.17
N ALA A 34 -5.16 -2.21 -0.41
CA ALA A 34 -5.71 -2.16 0.95
C ALA A 34 -7.23 -2.38 0.94
N ALA A 35 -7.95 -1.74 0.02
CA ALA A 35 -9.40 -1.92 -0.13
C ALA A 35 -9.75 -3.37 -0.50
N ILE A 36 -9.02 -3.98 -1.43
CA ILE A 36 -9.22 -5.37 -1.86
C ILE A 36 -8.86 -6.35 -0.73
N ARG A 37 -7.82 -6.07 0.08
CA ARG A 37 -7.43 -6.92 1.22
C ARG A 37 -8.50 -6.92 2.31
N SER A 38 -9.09 -5.77 2.61
CA SER A 38 -10.22 -5.66 3.55
C SER A 38 -11.48 -6.36 3.02
N PHE A 39 -11.75 -6.26 1.72
CA PHE A 39 -12.86 -6.98 1.08
C PHE A 39 -12.67 -8.50 1.16
N LYS A 40 -11.48 -9.01 0.85
CA LYS A 40 -11.16 -10.44 0.96
C LYS A 40 -11.20 -10.94 2.40
N LYS A 41 -10.72 -10.13 3.36
CA LYS A 41 -10.84 -10.44 4.78
C LYS A 41 -12.30 -10.52 5.20
N GLY A 42 -13.14 -9.55 4.81
CA GLY A 42 -14.57 -9.56 5.12
C GLY A 42 -15.33 -10.75 4.53
N LEU A 43 -14.91 -11.23 3.35
CA LEU A 43 -15.41 -12.48 2.75
C LEU A 43 -14.98 -13.71 3.57
N ALA A 44 -13.69 -13.81 3.91
CA ALA A 44 -13.15 -14.93 4.68
C ALA A 44 -13.78 -15.05 6.09
N GLU A 45 -14.07 -13.92 6.73
CA GLU A 45 -14.75 -13.86 8.04
C GLU A 45 -16.23 -14.30 7.94
N ASN A 46 -16.86 -14.18 6.76
CA ASN A 46 -18.25 -14.63 6.53
C ASN A 46 -18.33 -16.14 6.26
N GLU A 47 -17.27 -16.71 5.67
CA GLU A 47 -17.16 -18.14 5.36
C GLU A 47 -16.66 -19.00 6.54
N GLY A 48 -16.51 -18.42 7.74
CA GLY A 48 -16.25 -19.16 8.99
C GLY A 48 -14.82 -19.70 9.15
N ASP A 49 -13.85 -19.21 8.36
CA ASP A 49 -12.46 -19.64 8.46
C ASP A 49 -11.68 -18.64 9.34
N ASP A 50 -11.62 -18.95 10.65
CA ASP A 50 -10.99 -18.17 11.75
C ASP A 50 -9.45 -18.05 11.67
N LYS A 51 -8.87 -18.06 10.47
CA LYS A 51 -7.42 -17.94 10.26
C LYS A 51 -7.13 -16.97 9.14
N SER A 52 -7.05 -15.69 9.46
CA SER A 52 -5.87 -14.85 9.13
C SER A 52 -6.25 -13.38 9.06
N ALA A 53 -5.89 -12.63 10.10
CA ALA A 53 -5.81 -11.17 9.94
C ALA A 53 -4.88 -10.44 10.91
N GLU A 54 -3.84 -11.10 11.42
CA GLU A 54 -2.80 -10.44 12.22
C GLU A 54 -1.63 -9.97 11.35
N GLN A 55 -1.91 -9.11 10.36
CA GLN A 55 -0.85 -8.42 9.63
C GLN A 55 -1.38 -7.11 9.04
N SER A 56 -1.44 -6.11 9.91
CA SER A 56 -1.49 -4.70 9.54
C SER A 56 -0.58 -3.89 10.47
N LYS A 57 0.72 -4.17 10.37
CA LYS A 57 1.79 -3.23 10.71
C LYS A 57 2.82 -3.37 9.62
N LEU A 58 2.75 -2.54 8.59
CA LEU A 58 3.92 -2.13 7.82
C LEU A 58 3.58 -0.83 7.08
N ASP A 59 4.38 0.18 7.39
CA ASP A 59 4.79 1.29 6.54
C ASP A 59 3.83 2.47 6.32
N SER A 60 3.72 3.33 7.33
CA SER A 60 3.58 4.78 7.10
C SER A 60 4.94 5.36 6.70
N PRO A 61 5.14 5.92 5.49
CA PRO A 61 6.37 6.64 5.18
C PRO A 61 6.32 8.03 5.82
N THR A 62 7.26 8.24 6.75
CA THR A 62 8.03 9.47 6.99
C THR A 62 7.40 10.79 6.52
N LYS A 63 6.89 11.58 7.47
CA LYS A 63 6.85 13.05 7.36
C LYS A 63 7.16 13.71 8.71
N GLN A 64 8.32 13.40 9.26
CA GLN A 64 8.99 14.26 10.23
C GLN A 64 9.92 15.19 9.45
N ASN A 65 9.50 16.44 9.31
CA ASN A 65 10.38 17.58 9.11
C ASN A 65 9.66 18.74 9.80
N ASP A 66 9.81 18.75 11.11
CA ASP A 66 9.39 19.79 12.03
C ASP A 66 10.16 21.07 11.70
N GLY A 67 9.57 21.88 10.82
CA GLY A 67 9.80 23.31 10.82
C GLY A 67 9.01 23.93 11.95
N GLN A 68 9.56 23.95 13.17
CA GLN A 68 9.11 24.90 14.19
C GLN A 68 10.27 25.33 15.09
N ALA A 69 10.94 26.38 14.63
CA ALA A 69 11.60 27.34 15.51
C ALA A 69 10.58 27.84 16.55
N SER A 70 10.77 27.50 17.83
CA SER A 70 10.31 28.28 18.99
C SER A 70 10.68 27.60 20.32
N SER A 71 11.94 27.70 20.76
CA SER A 71 12.29 27.60 22.19
C SER A 71 13.69 28.16 22.48
N ALA A 72 13.93 29.40 22.06
CA ALA A 72 15.04 30.22 22.54
C ALA A 72 14.79 30.81 23.96
N GLN A 73 14.02 30.15 24.84
CA GLN A 73 13.52 30.81 26.07
C GLN A 73 13.18 29.88 27.25
N LYS A 74 14.13 29.09 27.77
CA LYS A 74 14.14 28.47 29.12
C LYS A 74 15.47 27.70 29.25
N SER A 75 16.40 27.85 30.17
CA SER A 75 16.45 28.48 31.48
C SER A 75 17.93 28.80 31.77
N ARG A 76 18.25 30.08 31.97
CA ARG A 76 19.19 30.48 33.02
C ARG A 76 18.41 30.31 34.33
N GLN A 77 19.06 29.81 35.38
CA GLN A 77 18.55 29.59 36.75
C GLN A 77 18.25 28.11 37.03
N ASP A 78 19.24 27.50 37.70
CA ASP A 78 19.25 26.41 38.69
C ASP A 78 20.53 25.57 38.53
#